data_AF-A0A8H6KU29-F1
#
_entry.id   AF-A0A8H6KU29-F1
#
_cell.length_a   1.000
_cell.length_b   1.000
_cell.length_c   1.000
_cell.angle_alpha   90.00
_cell.angle_beta   90.00
_cell.angle_gamma   90.00
#
_symmetry.space_group_name_H-M   'P 1'
#
loop_
_entity.id
_entity.type
_entity.pdbx_description
1 polymer ?
#
loop_
_entity_poly.entity_id
_entity_poly.type
_entity_poly.pdbx_seq_one_letter_code
_entity_poly.pdbx_strand_id
1 'polypeptide(L)'
;MGGHDNADSRAAAVYADEMQKQTRRERRFDDFERELPNPTVPTLQSAFFTPSGLLSHLGSYNPWGKPVTEDDIVWLLDNTAYKPSRLGSWQAEFIAAVFEREPKCKVIDIVQGVAKKLGLADDAEELKTIEERILPFLWDVQPARHLRVVNQKKELKLGPSASNGITTDTIKIHEQASGTTVTSSAAVPRGTAGLLEMKTFFAAPEGWAIISDVDDTIKLTQTSDPIGILRETFVNEPTPIEGMPELYRNVQALLPKESPWFYLSASPYNLYPFLREFRDKYYPPGTIILRDSSWKTVAGLLSALTMATEEYKVDRMRKVHTWLPKRKMILIGDSTQSDPEAYGDIYREFKGWVKLILIRKVTDIAAVGISAKNEPERFEKAFKHIPRDDWLVFENPVDCNKIIRDTIAQG
;
A
#
# COMPACT_ATOMS: atom_id res chain seq x y z
N MET A 1 18.30 -27.07 -9.72
CA MET A 1 18.52 -25.62 -9.49
C MET A 1 17.53 -25.01 -8.49
N GLY A 2 16.29 -25.50 -8.32
CA GLY A 2 15.31 -24.90 -7.38
C GLY A 2 15.53 -25.08 -5.86
N GLY A 3 16.49 -25.90 -5.43
CA GLY A 3 16.74 -26.14 -3.99
C GLY A 3 17.60 -25.06 -3.30
N HIS A 4 18.52 -24.44 -4.04
CA HIS A 4 19.43 -23.43 -3.50
C HIS A 4 18.76 -22.05 -3.41
N ASP A 5 18.01 -21.65 -4.44
CA ASP A 5 17.28 -20.38 -4.46
C ASP A 5 16.27 -20.29 -3.29
N ASN A 6 15.63 -21.40 -2.92
CA ASN A 6 14.67 -21.46 -1.81
C ASN A 6 15.36 -21.33 -0.43
N ALA A 7 16.57 -21.87 -0.28
CA ALA A 7 17.32 -21.75 0.97
C ALA A 7 17.84 -20.31 1.20
N ASP A 8 18.32 -19.67 0.15
CA ASP A 8 18.80 -18.29 0.20
C ASP A 8 17.66 -17.30 0.45
N SER A 9 16.50 -17.49 -0.20
CA SER A 9 15.30 -16.68 0.08
C SER A 9 14.83 -16.82 1.52
N ARG A 10 14.78 -18.05 2.05
CA ARG A 10 14.44 -18.27 3.46
C ARG A 10 15.43 -17.60 4.42
N ALA A 11 16.73 -17.60 4.10
CA ALA A 11 17.75 -16.98 4.95
C ALA A 11 17.73 -15.44 4.90
N ALA A 12 17.35 -14.84 3.76
CA ALA A 12 17.08 -13.42 3.64
C ALA A 12 15.85 -13.04 4.48
N ALA A 13 14.78 -13.83 4.40
CA ALA A 13 13.54 -13.53 5.11
C ALA A 13 13.67 -13.59 6.64
N VAL A 14 14.37 -14.60 7.15
CA VAL A 14 14.68 -14.68 8.58
C VAL A 14 15.49 -13.47 9.06
N TYR A 15 16.44 -13.01 8.24
CA TYR A 15 17.28 -11.85 8.58
C TYR A 15 16.49 -10.54 8.58
N ALA A 16 15.62 -10.33 7.58
CA ALA A 16 14.73 -9.16 7.54
C ALA A 16 13.78 -9.12 8.76
N ASP A 17 13.17 -10.25 9.12
CA ASP A 17 12.31 -10.36 10.30
C ASP A 17 13.08 -10.08 11.61
N GLU A 18 14.30 -10.59 11.77
CA GLU A 18 15.15 -10.32 12.93
C GLU A 18 15.52 -8.83 13.05
N MET A 19 15.92 -8.20 11.95
CA MET A 19 16.26 -6.77 11.90
C MET A 19 15.06 -5.88 12.24
N GLN A 20 13.88 -6.26 11.74
CA GLN A 20 12.63 -5.55 12.03
C GLN A 20 12.24 -5.68 13.51
N LYS A 21 12.34 -6.89 14.08
CA LYS A 21 12.14 -7.13 15.52
C LYS A 21 13.16 -6.37 16.38
N GLN A 22 14.40 -6.28 15.94
CA GLN A 22 15.43 -5.49 16.62
C GLN A 22 15.08 -4.01 16.63
N THR A 23 14.71 -3.44 15.48
CA THR A 23 14.26 -2.03 15.37
C THR A 23 13.09 -1.78 16.33
N ARG A 24 12.10 -2.67 16.36
CA ARG A 24 10.94 -2.55 17.26
C ARG A 24 11.34 -2.54 18.74
N ARG A 25 12.29 -3.37 19.15
CA ARG A 25 12.82 -3.41 20.53
C ARG A 25 13.59 -2.14 20.88
N GLU A 26 14.54 -1.73 20.04
CA GLU A 26 15.39 -0.56 20.28
C GLU A 26 14.60 0.74 20.35
N ARG A 27 13.55 0.85 19.53
CA ARG A 27 12.67 2.03 19.45
C ARG A 27 11.42 1.90 20.33
N ARG A 28 11.34 0.84 21.13
CA ARG A 28 10.27 0.57 22.11
C ARG A 28 8.86 0.67 21.52
N PHE A 29 8.67 0.13 20.31
CA PHE A 29 7.37 0.15 19.63
C PHE A 29 6.26 -0.46 20.48
N ASP A 30 6.50 -1.61 21.12
CA ASP A 30 5.49 -2.30 21.93
C ASP A 30 5.03 -1.46 23.13
N ASP A 31 5.96 -0.74 23.78
CA ASP A 31 5.62 0.15 24.90
C ASP A 31 4.85 1.36 24.39
N PHE A 32 5.30 1.96 23.29
CA PHE A 32 4.64 3.12 22.68
C PHE A 32 3.21 2.78 22.22
N GLU A 33 3.02 1.63 21.57
CA GLU A 33 1.73 1.12 21.12
C GLU A 33 0.74 0.89 22.28
N ARG A 34 1.22 0.39 23.43
CA ARG A 34 0.38 0.17 24.63
C ARG A 34 -0.11 1.47 25.26
N GLU A 35 0.65 2.54 25.10
CA GLU A 35 0.32 3.83 25.68
C GLU A 35 -0.52 4.73 24.74
N LEU A 36 -0.74 4.31 23.50
CA LEU A 36 -1.61 5.02 22.56
C LEU A 36 -3.08 4.88 22.95
N PRO A 37 -3.91 5.92 22.70
CA PRO A 37 -5.33 5.82 22.93
C PRO A 37 -5.94 4.73 22.05
N ASN A 38 -6.73 3.86 22.66
CA ASN A 38 -7.47 2.83 21.96
C ASN A 38 -8.95 3.25 21.98
N PRO A 39 -9.65 3.29 20.82
CA PRO A 39 -11.09 3.48 20.81
C PRO A 39 -11.76 2.29 21.51
N THR A 40 -11.99 2.43 22.82
CA THR A 40 -12.76 1.48 23.60
C THR A 40 -14.21 1.53 23.14
N VAL A 41 -14.62 0.55 22.33
CA VAL A 41 -16.05 0.28 22.12
C VAL A 41 -16.43 -0.89 23.03
N PRO A 42 -17.42 -0.75 23.92
CA PRO A 42 -17.99 -1.89 24.62
C PRO A 42 -18.52 -2.91 23.60
N THR A 43 -17.95 -4.10 23.62
CA THR A 43 -18.44 -5.33 22.96
C THR A 43 -18.46 -5.37 21.42
N LEU A 44 -17.27 -5.52 20.82
CA LEU A 44 -17.14 -6.31 19.57
C LEU A 44 -17.63 -7.76 19.74
N GLN A 45 -17.90 -8.23 20.97
CA GLN A 45 -18.53 -9.53 21.23
C GLN A 45 -19.94 -9.64 20.61
N SER A 46 -20.72 -8.56 20.48
CA SER A 46 -22.13 -8.69 20.03
C SER A 46 -22.27 -9.00 18.55
N ALA A 47 -21.35 -8.55 17.69
CA ALA A 47 -21.40 -8.82 16.26
C ALA A 47 -21.13 -10.30 15.92
N PHE A 48 -20.27 -10.98 16.71
CA PHE A 48 -19.95 -12.40 16.53
C PHE A 48 -21.08 -13.37 16.90
N PHE A 49 -22.09 -12.91 17.65
CA PHE A 49 -23.25 -13.73 18.04
C PHE A 49 -24.51 -13.47 17.21
N THR A 50 -24.44 -12.60 16.19
CA THR A 50 -25.51 -12.45 15.20
C THR A 50 -25.29 -13.44 14.04
N PRO A 51 -26.35 -14.02 13.46
CA PRO A 51 -26.22 -14.87 12.27
C PRO A 51 -25.44 -14.18 11.14
N SER A 52 -25.63 -12.87 10.96
CA SER A 52 -24.91 -12.02 10.00
C SER A 52 -23.40 -11.94 10.25
N GLY A 53 -22.94 -11.94 11.50
CA GLY A 53 -21.51 -11.89 11.84
C GLY A 53 -20.80 -13.21 11.55
N LEU A 54 -21.42 -14.35 11.89
CA LEU A 54 -20.94 -15.69 11.53
C LEU A 54 -20.81 -15.89 10.01
N LEU A 55 -21.72 -15.30 9.24
CA LEU A 55 -21.75 -15.42 7.78
C LEU A 55 -20.89 -14.37 7.07
N SER A 56 -20.45 -13.31 7.76
CA SER A 56 -19.46 -12.36 7.23
C SER A 56 -18.10 -13.01 6.96
N HIS A 57 -17.82 -14.15 7.61
CA HIS A 57 -16.66 -14.99 7.34
C HIS A 57 -16.72 -15.69 5.97
N LEU A 58 -17.90 -15.76 5.33
CA LEU A 58 -18.05 -16.27 3.96
C LEU A 58 -17.64 -15.23 2.89
N GLY A 59 -17.31 -13.99 3.28
CA GLY A 59 -16.90 -12.94 2.35
C GLY A 59 -17.93 -12.73 1.25
N SER A 60 -17.50 -12.78 -0.01
CA SER A 60 -18.34 -12.62 -1.21
C SER A 60 -19.41 -13.71 -1.38
N TYR A 61 -19.38 -14.80 -0.62
CA TYR A 61 -20.39 -15.87 -0.65
C TYR A 61 -21.55 -15.65 0.35
N ASN A 62 -21.61 -14.52 1.05
CA ASN A 62 -22.72 -14.23 1.97
C ASN A 62 -24.03 -13.88 1.19
N PRO A 63 -25.11 -14.68 1.30
CA PRO A 63 -26.34 -14.46 0.55
C PRO A 63 -27.20 -13.30 1.07
N TRP A 64 -26.86 -12.72 2.24
CA TRP A 64 -27.63 -11.66 2.91
C TRP A 64 -26.92 -10.29 2.95
N GLY A 65 -26.07 -10.00 1.96
CA GLY A 65 -25.50 -8.67 1.80
C GLY A 65 -26.59 -7.59 1.68
N LYS A 66 -26.41 -6.46 2.36
CA LYS A 66 -27.30 -5.28 2.29
C LYS A 66 -26.72 -4.23 1.34
N PRO A 67 -27.54 -3.42 0.65
CA PRO A 67 -27.03 -2.28 -0.10
C PRO A 67 -26.39 -1.25 0.84
N VAL A 68 -25.39 -0.52 0.33
CA VAL A 68 -24.89 0.72 0.95
C VAL A 68 -26.02 1.73 1.14
N THR A 69 -26.02 2.41 2.28
CA THR A 69 -26.99 3.48 2.62
C THR A 69 -26.33 4.86 2.61
N GLU A 70 -27.11 5.92 2.87
CA GLU A 70 -26.58 7.28 3.04
C GLU A 70 -25.76 7.44 4.33
N ASP A 71 -25.97 6.58 5.34
CA ASP A 71 -25.21 6.57 6.60
C ASP A 71 -23.84 5.87 6.48
N ASP A 72 -23.56 5.28 5.33
CA ASP A 72 -22.27 4.67 5.04
C ASP A 72 -21.29 5.69 4.41
N ILE A 73 -19.99 5.42 4.54
CA ILE A 73 -18.90 6.02 3.77
C ILE A 73 -18.38 4.96 2.81
N VAL A 74 -18.23 5.33 1.53
CA VAL A 74 -17.72 4.42 0.48
C VAL A 74 -16.44 4.97 -0.11
N TRP A 75 -15.42 4.12 -0.17
CA TRP A 75 -14.20 4.40 -0.91
C TRP A 75 -14.03 3.40 -2.04
N LEU A 76 -13.99 3.89 -3.28
CA LEU A 76 -13.54 3.14 -4.44
C LEU A 76 -12.03 3.37 -4.64
N LEU A 77 -11.28 2.30 -4.84
CA LEU A 77 -9.83 2.37 -5.02
C LEU A 77 -9.45 2.24 -6.49
N ASP A 78 -8.62 3.15 -6.99
CA ASP A 78 -8.00 3.09 -8.32
C ASP A 78 -7.33 1.72 -8.56
N ASN A 79 -7.49 1.16 -9.76
CA ASN A 79 -7.00 -0.16 -10.10
C ASN A 79 -6.39 -0.24 -11.51
N THR A 80 -5.81 -1.40 -11.83
CA THR A 80 -5.23 -1.69 -13.14
C THR A 80 -5.99 -2.85 -13.77
N ALA A 81 -6.48 -2.64 -14.98
CA ALA A 81 -7.03 -3.68 -15.83
C ALA A 81 -5.90 -4.41 -16.57
N TYR A 82 -6.06 -5.71 -16.73
CA TYR A 82 -5.11 -6.61 -17.38
C TYR A 82 -5.85 -7.69 -18.19
N LYS A 83 -5.11 -8.39 -19.06
CA LYS A 83 -5.60 -9.56 -19.80
C LYS A 83 -4.87 -10.80 -19.31
N PRO A 84 -5.56 -11.78 -18.69
CA PRO A 84 -4.94 -13.00 -18.17
C PRO A 84 -4.26 -13.86 -19.24
N SER A 85 -4.73 -13.73 -20.48
CA SER A 85 -4.14 -14.36 -21.65
C SER A 85 -4.21 -13.39 -22.84
N ARG A 86 -3.36 -13.60 -23.85
CA ARG A 86 -3.30 -12.73 -25.05
C ARG A 86 -4.65 -12.61 -25.79
N LEU A 87 -5.48 -13.65 -25.71
CA LEU A 87 -6.83 -13.70 -26.29
C LEU A 87 -7.93 -13.46 -25.25
N GLY A 88 -7.56 -13.18 -24.00
CA GLY A 88 -8.48 -12.95 -22.90
C GLY A 88 -9.16 -11.59 -22.99
N SER A 89 -10.36 -11.50 -22.43
CA SER A 89 -11.03 -10.23 -22.18
C SER A 89 -10.31 -9.44 -21.09
N TRP A 90 -10.40 -8.12 -21.14
CA TRP A 90 -9.99 -7.28 -20.02
C TRP A 90 -10.73 -7.66 -18.75
N GLN A 91 -9.98 -7.70 -17.66
CA GLN A 91 -10.53 -7.76 -16.31
C GLN A 91 -9.74 -6.83 -15.38
N ALA A 92 -10.39 -6.38 -14.32
CA ALA A 92 -9.73 -5.62 -13.27
C ALA A 92 -10.24 -6.12 -11.92
N GLU A 93 -9.38 -6.05 -10.91
CA GLU A 93 -9.77 -6.24 -9.53
C GLU A 93 -10.34 -4.94 -8.99
N PHE A 94 -11.64 -4.88 -8.76
CA PHE A 94 -12.32 -3.74 -8.16
C PHE A 94 -12.29 -3.88 -6.66
N ILE A 95 -11.82 -2.84 -5.98
CA ILE A 95 -11.74 -2.78 -4.52
C ILE A 95 -12.59 -1.61 -4.04
N ALA A 96 -13.48 -1.89 -3.09
CA ALA A 96 -14.18 -0.86 -2.36
C ALA A 96 -14.17 -1.13 -0.85
N ALA A 97 -13.98 -0.09 -0.05
CA ALA A 97 -14.12 -0.14 1.40
C ALA A 97 -15.40 0.58 1.83
N VAL A 98 -16.11 0.02 2.80
CA VAL A 98 -17.35 0.57 3.35
C VAL A 98 -17.22 0.73 4.86
N PHE A 99 -17.56 1.92 5.33
CA PHE A 99 -17.51 2.28 6.75
C PHE A 99 -18.81 2.92 7.22
N GLU A 100 -19.02 2.95 8.52
CA GLU A 100 -20.03 3.75 9.19
C GLU A 100 -19.58 5.21 9.21
N ARG A 101 -20.49 6.14 8.89
CA ARG A 101 -20.18 7.56 8.85
C ARG A 101 -19.78 8.14 10.20
N GLU A 102 -20.51 7.76 11.25
CA GLU A 102 -20.30 8.30 12.58
C GLU A 102 -19.37 7.38 13.39
N PRO A 103 -18.18 7.86 13.81
CA PRO A 103 -17.32 7.08 14.69
C PRO A 103 -17.99 6.89 16.04
N LYS A 104 -17.96 5.66 16.58
CA LYS A 104 -18.56 5.34 17.89
C LYS A 104 -17.71 5.76 19.08
N CYS A 105 -16.44 6.09 18.84
CA CYS A 105 -15.53 6.56 19.88
C CYS A 105 -15.61 8.08 20.04
N LYS A 106 -15.14 8.58 21.18
CA LYS A 106 -14.90 10.02 21.37
C LYS A 106 -13.64 10.41 20.61
N VAL A 107 -13.79 10.91 19.39
CA VAL A 107 -12.69 11.32 18.51
C VAL A 107 -11.71 12.25 19.23
N ILE A 108 -12.23 13.22 19.98
CA ILE A 108 -11.42 14.19 20.73
C ILE A 108 -10.46 13.53 21.73
N ASP A 109 -10.88 12.44 22.41
CA ASP A 109 -10.03 11.73 23.37
C ASP A 109 -8.85 11.05 22.66
N ILE A 110 -9.09 10.55 21.45
CA ILE A 110 -8.03 9.94 20.62
C ILE A 110 -7.08 11.02 20.10
N VAL A 111 -7.62 12.13 19.57
CA VAL A 111 -6.84 13.27 19.07
C VAL A 111 -5.92 13.82 20.16
N GLN A 112 -6.47 14.11 21.34
CA GLN A 112 -5.69 14.59 22.49
C GLN A 112 -4.66 13.56 22.96
N GLY A 113 -5.02 12.27 22.96
CA GLY A 113 -4.08 11.20 23.30
C GLY A 113 -2.88 11.13 22.36
N VAL A 114 -3.11 11.26 21.04
CA VAL A 114 -2.04 11.31 20.04
C VAL A 114 -1.24 12.59 20.15
N ALA A 115 -1.88 13.75 20.28
CA ALA A 115 -1.21 15.05 20.44
C ALA A 115 -0.28 15.06 21.65
N LYS A 116 -0.74 14.55 22.79
CA LYS A 116 0.07 14.38 24.00
C LYS A 116 1.30 13.49 23.77
N LYS A 117 1.16 12.40 23.00
CA LYS A 117 2.29 11.53 22.65
C LYS A 117 3.30 12.21 21.74
N LEU A 118 2.84 13.13 20.90
CA LEU A 118 3.69 13.93 20.03
C LEU A 118 4.30 15.16 20.72
N GLY A 119 3.90 15.45 21.96
CA GLY A 119 4.35 16.60 22.74
C GLY A 119 3.73 17.93 22.30
N LEU A 120 2.55 17.89 21.69
CA LEU A 120 1.83 19.08 21.22
C LEU A 120 0.99 19.70 22.35
N ALA A 121 0.78 21.02 22.28
CA ALA A 121 -0.09 21.76 23.19
C ALA A 121 -1.59 21.51 22.88
N ASP A 122 -2.45 21.73 23.86
CA ASP A 122 -3.90 21.46 23.76
C ASP A 122 -4.65 22.46 22.84
N ASP A 123 -4.04 23.58 22.50
CA ASP A 123 -4.57 24.63 21.61
C ASP A 123 -3.83 24.71 20.25
N ALA A 124 -3.01 23.70 19.97
CA ALA A 124 -2.22 23.61 18.74
C ALA A 124 -3.13 23.59 17.49
N GLU A 125 -2.78 24.39 16.47
CA GLU A 125 -3.50 24.39 15.18
C GLU A 125 -3.46 23.00 14.52
N GLU A 126 -2.41 22.25 14.81
CA GLU A 126 -2.16 20.87 14.38
C GLU A 126 -3.25 19.88 14.83
N LEU A 127 -4.01 20.17 15.90
CA LEU A 127 -5.07 19.27 16.38
C LEU A 127 -6.15 19.04 15.32
N LYS A 128 -6.46 20.06 14.52
CA LYS A 128 -7.42 19.93 13.42
C LYS A 128 -6.90 18.99 12.33
N THR A 129 -5.62 19.12 11.97
CA THR A 129 -4.97 18.21 11.01
C THR A 129 -4.95 16.77 11.53
N ILE A 130 -4.66 16.58 12.83
CA ILE A 130 -4.70 15.26 13.46
C ILE A 130 -6.12 14.69 13.39
N GLU A 131 -7.14 15.46 13.76
CA GLU A 131 -8.55 15.04 13.72
C GLU A 131 -8.96 14.59 12.30
N GLU A 132 -8.69 15.40 11.28
CA GLU A 132 -9.05 15.09 9.90
C GLU A 132 -8.38 13.79 9.41
N ARG A 133 -7.09 13.59 9.74
CA ARG A 133 -6.30 12.45 9.23
C ARG A 133 -6.45 11.17 10.05
N ILE A 134 -6.80 11.28 11.34
CA ILE A 134 -7.04 10.12 12.19
C ILE A 134 -8.44 9.54 11.98
N LEU A 135 -9.40 10.36 11.54
CA LEU A 135 -10.81 9.99 11.43
C LEU A 135 -11.04 8.69 10.65
N PRO A 136 -10.38 8.41 9.50
CA PRO A 136 -10.51 7.13 8.82
C PRO A 136 -10.10 5.90 9.62
N PHE A 137 -9.21 6.04 10.61
CA PHE A 137 -8.80 4.96 11.51
C PHE A 137 -9.82 4.70 12.63
N LEU A 138 -10.77 5.62 12.82
CA LEU A 138 -11.78 5.58 13.87
C LEU A 138 -13.17 5.15 13.35
N TRP A 139 -13.36 5.09 12.04
CA TRP A 139 -14.60 4.60 11.46
C TRP A 139 -14.77 3.09 11.65
N ASP A 140 -16.01 2.69 11.95
CA ASP A 140 -16.38 1.29 12.01
C ASP A 140 -16.53 0.72 10.60
N VAL A 141 -15.79 -0.33 10.28
CA VAL A 141 -15.99 -1.07 9.03
C VAL A 141 -17.38 -1.69 8.97
N GLN A 142 -18.01 -1.64 7.79
CA GLN A 142 -19.33 -2.19 7.54
C GLN A 142 -19.22 -3.49 6.72
N PRO A 143 -19.27 -4.67 7.37
CA PRO A 143 -19.30 -5.95 6.67
C PRO A 143 -20.66 -6.19 6.01
N ALA A 144 -20.69 -7.14 5.08
CA ALA A 144 -21.90 -7.57 4.38
C ALA A 144 -22.62 -6.42 3.63
N ARG A 145 -21.87 -5.44 3.12
CA ARG A 145 -22.38 -4.37 2.24
C ARG A 145 -22.06 -4.64 0.79
N HIS A 146 -23.03 -4.44 -0.09
CA HIS A 146 -22.80 -4.46 -1.54
C HIS A 146 -23.13 -3.10 -2.15
N LEU A 147 -22.44 -2.76 -3.22
CA LEU A 147 -22.65 -1.52 -3.96
C LEU A 147 -22.59 -1.77 -5.45
N ARG A 148 -23.05 -0.79 -6.22
CA ARG A 148 -22.96 -0.81 -7.68
C ARG A 148 -21.96 0.24 -8.12
N VAL A 149 -21.18 -0.08 -9.15
CA VAL A 149 -20.22 0.83 -9.77
C VAL A 149 -20.56 0.95 -11.25
N VAL A 150 -20.79 2.18 -11.70
CA VAL A 150 -20.99 2.49 -13.11
C VAL A 150 -19.61 2.58 -13.76
N ASN A 151 -19.28 1.56 -14.55
CA ASN A 151 -18.09 1.55 -15.40
C ASN A 151 -18.56 1.74 -16.84
N GLN A 152 -18.35 2.93 -17.39
CA GLN A 152 -18.84 3.33 -18.71
C GLN A 152 -20.38 3.20 -18.80
N LYS A 153 -20.89 2.26 -19.63
CA LYS A 153 -22.32 1.98 -19.81
C LYS A 153 -22.80 0.75 -19.05
N LYS A 154 -21.94 0.12 -18.26
CA LYS A 154 -22.25 -1.08 -17.48
C LYS A 154 -22.27 -0.78 -16.01
N GLU A 155 -23.22 -1.40 -15.33
CA GLU A 155 -23.29 -1.39 -13.88
C GLU A 155 -22.70 -2.71 -13.35
N LEU A 156 -21.66 -2.58 -12.54
CA LEU A 156 -20.94 -3.69 -11.92
C LEU A 156 -21.40 -3.81 -10.47
N LYS A 157 -21.73 -5.01 -10.01
CA LYS A 157 -22.03 -5.25 -8.60
C LYS A 157 -20.75 -5.63 -7.87
N LEU A 158 -20.44 -4.94 -6.78
CA LEU A 158 -19.32 -5.24 -5.88
C LEU A 158 -19.84 -5.78 -4.54
N GLY A 159 -19.09 -6.70 -3.95
CA GLY A 159 -19.34 -7.29 -2.65
C GLY A 159 -20.32 -8.48 -2.66
N PRO A 160 -20.73 -8.94 -1.46
CA PRO A 160 -20.67 -8.21 -0.19
C PRO A 160 -19.26 -8.01 0.40
N SER A 161 -19.08 -6.94 1.19
CA SER A 161 -17.85 -6.65 1.93
C SER A 161 -17.57 -7.72 2.98
N ALA A 162 -16.29 -8.09 3.11
CA ALA A 162 -15.81 -9.02 4.11
C ALA A 162 -15.82 -8.40 5.52
N SER A 163 -15.39 -9.16 6.52
CA SER A 163 -15.33 -8.73 7.93
C SER A 163 -14.45 -7.49 8.17
N ASN A 164 -13.51 -7.22 7.27
CA ASN A 164 -12.65 -6.03 7.29
C ASN A 164 -13.28 -4.81 6.58
N GLY A 165 -14.52 -4.90 6.10
CA GLY A 165 -15.21 -3.81 5.38
C GLY A 165 -14.83 -3.67 3.90
N ILE A 166 -13.97 -4.55 3.38
CA ILE A 166 -13.47 -4.48 2.00
C ILE A 166 -14.21 -5.47 1.10
N THR A 167 -14.53 -5.02 -0.11
CA THR A 167 -14.94 -5.85 -1.24
C THR A 167 -13.77 -5.97 -2.22
N THR A 168 -13.53 -7.17 -2.74
CA THR A 168 -12.51 -7.43 -3.76
C THR A 168 -13.10 -8.35 -4.80
N ASP A 169 -13.42 -7.80 -5.97
CA ASP A 169 -14.08 -8.52 -7.05
C ASP A 169 -13.28 -8.40 -8.35
N THR A 170 -12.85 -9.53 -8.91
CA THR A 170 -12.24 -9.54 -10.25
C THR A 170 -13.33 -9.64 -11.31
N ILE A 171 -13.52 -8.55 -12.06
CA ILE A 171 -14.65 -8.39 -12.97
C ILE A 171 -14.14 -8.19 -14.40
N LYS A 172 -14.77 -8.90 -15.35
CA LYS A 172 -14.56 -8.66 -16.79
C LYS A 172 -15.20 -7.34 -17.20
N ILE A 173 -14.42 -6.49 -17.86
CA ILE A 173 -14.84 -5.14 -18.26
C ILE A 173 -14.83 -4.97 -19.78
N HIS A 174 -15.35 -3.85 -20.26
CA HIS A 174 -15.43 -3.57 -21.69
C HIS A 174 -14.04 -3.41 -22.31
N GLU A 175 -13.93 -3.71 -23.60
CA GLU A 175 -12.68 -3.58 -24.34
C GLU A 175 -12.24 -2.11 -24.41
N GLN A 176 -10.97 -1.84 -24.15
CA GLN A 176 -10.35 -0.53 -24.30
C GLN A 176 -8.97 -0.67 -24.93
N ALA A 177 -8.47 0.43 -25.50
CA ALA A 177 -7.09 0.53 -25.94
C ALA A 177 -6.14 0.54 -24.72
N SER A 178 -5.00 -0.15 -24.84
CA SER A 178 -3.95 -0.11 -23.82
C SER A 178 -3.44 1.31 -23.58
N GLY A 179 -3.10 1.63 -22.33
CA GLY A 179 -2.73 2.97 -21.88
C GLY A 179 -3.90 3.93 -21.64
N THR A 180 -5.14 3.49 -21.86
CA THR A 180 -6.34 4.29 -21.54
C THR A 180 -6.62 4.24 -20.04
N THR A 181 -7.14 5.34 -19.50
CA THR A 181 -7.72 5.39 -18.15
C THR A 181 -9.22 5.65 -18.25
N VAL A 182 -10.01 4.85 -17.54
CA VAL A 182 -11.47 5.00 -17.45
C VAL A 182 -11.85 5.33 -16.02
N THR A 183 -12.65 6.38 -15.84
CA THR A 183 -13.26 6.69 -14.55
C THR A 183 -14.54 5.88 -14.35
N SER A 184 -14.71 5.33 -13.16
CA SER A 184 -15.94 4.67 -12.72
C SER A 184 -16.46 5.35 -11.46
N SER A 185 -17.78 5.39 -11.30
CA SER A 185 -18.43 6.07 -10.18
C SER A 185 -19.35 5.12 -9.41
N ALA A 186 -19.42 5.26 -8.09
CA ALA A 186 -20.32 4.50 -7.24
C ALA A 186 -21.78 4.94 -7.49
N ALA A 187 -22.67 3.98 -7.80
CA ALA A 187 -24.11 4.19 -7.81
C ALA A 187 -24.66 3.95 -6.39
N VAL A 188 -24.54 4.98 -5.57
CA VAL A 188 -24.93 4.99 -4.14
C VAL A 188 -26.00 6.06 -3.88
N PRO A 189 -26.74 5.97 -2.75
CA PRO A 189 -27.72 6.99 -2.37
C PRO A 189 -27.13 8.42 -2.36
N ARG A 190 -27.99 9.40 -2.62
CA ARG A 190 -27.58 10.80 -2.58
C ARG A 190 -27.14 11.15 -1.16
N GLY A 191 -25.98 11.80 -1.03
CA GLY A 191 -25.46 12.20 0.26
C GLY A 191 -24.52 11.19 0.90
N THR A 192 -24.32 9.98 0.35
CA THR A 192 -23.23 9.08 0.74
C THR A 192 -21.87 9.79 0.59
N ALA A 193 -21.02 9.68 1.61
CA ALA A 193 -19.72 10.34 1.65
C ALA A 193 -18.58 9.40 1.22
N GLY A 194 -17.41 9.97 0.92
CA GLY A 194 -16.19 9.23 0.63
C GLY A 194 -15.66 9.41 -0.80
N LEU A 195 -14.80 8.48 -1.22
CA LEU A 195 -14.21 8.45 -2.55
C LEU A 195 -15.12 7.68 -3.50
N LEU A 196 -16.09 8.37 -4.09
CA LEU A 196 -17.10 7.73 -4.94
C LEU A 196 -16.64 7.54 -6.40
N GLU A 197 -15.41 7.93 -6.73
CA GLU A 197 -14.84 7.77 -8.06
C GLU A 197 -13.47 7.10 -8.00
N MET A 198 -13.26 6.17 -8.94
CA MET A 198 -11.99 5.48 -9.14
C MET A 198 -11.56 5.51 -10.60
N LYS A 199 -10.26 5.39 -10.82
CA LYS A 199 -9.64 5.29 -12.14
C LYS A 199 -9.17 3.85 -12.38
N THR A 200 -9.50 3.31 -13.54
CA THR A 200 -9.01 2.02 -14.04
C THR A 200 -8.04 2.25 -15.19
N PHE A 201 -6.77 1.90 -15.01
CA PHE A 201 -5.76 1.99 -16.06
C PHE A 201 -5.64 0.67 -16.84
N PHE A 202 -5.66 0.73 -18.18
CA PHE A 202 -5.63 -0.46 -19.04
C PHE A 202 -4.19 -0.83 -19.44
N ALA A 203 -3.55 -1.71 -18.66
CA ALA A 203 -2.19 -2.13 -18.92
C ALA A 203 -2.10 -3.16 -20.07
N ALA A 204 -1.32 -2.87 -21.11
CA ALA A 204 -0.93 -3.87 -22.10
C ALA A 204 -0.35 -5.15 -21.46
N PRO A 205 -0.48 -6.34 -22.06
CA PRO A 205 0.04 -7.58 -21.47
C PRO A 205 1.57 -7.67 -21.39
N GLU A 206 2.27 -6.94 -22.26
CA GLU A 206 3.74 -6.94 -22.40
C GLU A 206 4.26 -5.50 -22.27
N GLY A 207 5.58 -5.34 -22.14
CA GLY A 207 6.23 -4.03 -21.93
C GLY A 207 6.72 -3.83 -20.50
N TRP A 208 6.94 -2.58 -20.12
CA TRP A 208 7.56 -2.20 -18.85
C TRP A 208 6.54 -1.84 -17.78
N ALA A 209 6.85 -2.09 -16.52
CA ALA A 209 6.03 -1.66 -15.40
C ALA A 209 6.91 -1.32 -14.19
N ILE A 210 6.38 -0.47 -13.32
CA ILE A 210 7.08 -0.03 -12.11
C ILE A 210 6.33 -0.55 -10.89
N ILE A 211 7.05 -1.10 -9.93
CA ILE A 211 6.57 -1.28 -8.56
C ILE A 211 7.46 -0.42 -7.66
N SER A 212 6.85 0.55 -7.00
CA SER A 212 7.49 1.48 -6.09
C SER A 212 6.98 1.22 -4.69
N ASP A 213 7.86 1.08 -3.71
CA ASP A 213 7.49 1.31 -2.33
C ASP A 213 7.08 2.78 -2.09
N VAL A 214 6.35 3.06 -1.00
CA VAL A 214 5.91 4.41 -0.65
C VAL A 214 6.74 5.04 0.47
N ASP A 215 6.86 4.34 1.59
CA ASP A 215 7.26 4.91 2.88
C ASP A 215 8.79 4.96 2.98
N ASP A 216 9.36 6.15 3.15
CA ASP A 216 10.80 6.44 3.05
C ASP A 216 11.45 6.20 1.67
N THR A 217 10.70 5.67 0.70
CA THR A 217 11.06 5.61 -0.72
C THR A 217 10.68 6.89 -1.47
N ILE A 218 9.37 7.23 -1.51
CA ILE A 218 8.85 8.42 -2.21
C ILE A 218 8.25 9.46 -1.26
N LYS A 219 7.83 9.06 -0.05
CA LYS A 219 7.27 9.92 0.98
C LYS A 219 8.11 9.81 2.25
N LEU A 220 8.46 10.91 2.88
CA LEU A 220 9.05 10.89 4.22
C LEU A 220 8.05 10.28 5.22
N THR A 221 8.42 9.19 5.90
CA THR A 221 7.57 8.49 6.89
C THR A 221 8.30 8.23 8.20
N GLN A 222 9.62 8.05 8.16
CA GLN A 222 10.44 7.66 9.30
C GLN A 222 9.98 6.33 9.92
N THR A 223 9.80 5.29 9.09
CA THR A 223 9.23 3.98 9.49
C THR A 223 9.96 3.28 10.63
N SER A 224 11.19 3.72 10.93
CA SER A 224 12.00 3.23 12.04
C SER A 224 11.74 3.96 13.36
N ASP A 225 10.84 4.94 13.41
CA ASP A 225 10.53 5.72 14.62
C ASP A 225 9.01 5.84 14.83
N PRO A 226 8.44 5.32 15.93
CA PRO A 226 6.99 5.44 16.15
C PRO A 226 6.51 6.89 16.26
N ILE A 227 7.33 7.80 16.83
CA ILE A 227 6.98 9.23 16.90
C ILE A 227 7.04 9.85 15.52
N GLY A 228 8.11 9.58 14.77
CA GLY A 228 8.27 9.97 13.37
C GLY A 228 7.07 9.56 12.51
N ILE A 229 6.66 8.29 12.56
CA ILE A 229 5.48 7.80 11.82
C ILE A 229 4.24 8.63 12.14
N LEU A 230 3.92 8.83 13.42
CA LEU A 230 2.74 9.58 13.82
C LEU A 230 2.82 11.06 13.42
N ARG A 231 3.99 11.69 13.56
CA ARG A 231 4.19 13.09 13.21
C ARG A 231 4.08 13.31 11.70
N GLU A 232 4.76 12.50 10.89
CA GLU A 232 4.69 12.62 9.42
C GLU A 232 3.32 12.23 8.85
N THR A 233 2.59 11.35 9.52
CA THR A 233 1.26 10.92 9.06
C THR A 233 0.16 11.88 9.48
N PHE A 234 0.12 12.28 10.76
CA PHE A 234 -1.02 13.02 11.33
C PHE A 234 -0.78 14.51 11.52
N VAL A 235 0.45 15.01 11.43
CA VAL A 235 0.77 16.41 11.71
C VAL A 235 1.35 17.12 10.49
N ASN A 236 2.50 16.66 10.00
CA ASN A 236 3.25 17.38 8.98
C ASN A 236 2.57 17.33 7.61
N GLU A 237 2.88 18.30 6.75
CA GLU A 237 2.53 18.17 5.34
C GLU A 237 3.28 17.00 4.70
N PRO A 238 2.59 16.14 3.92
CA PRO A 238 3.23 14.99 3.30
C PRO A 238 4.30 15.44 2.31
N THR A 239 5.55 15.14 2.65
CA THR A 239 6.74 15.64 1.95
C THR A 239 7.34 14.55 1.05
N PRO A 240 7.55 14.82 -0.24
CA PRO A 240 8.26 13.89 -1.12
C PRO A 240 9.74 13.83 -0.77
N ILE A 241 10.34 12.65 -0.91
CA ILE A 241 11.78 12.49 -0.81
C ILE A 241 12.46 13.34 -1.89
N GLU A 242 13.49 14.09 -1.52
CA GLU A 242 14.20 15.00 -2.41
C GLU A 242 14.73 14.27 -3.66
N GLY A 243 14.49 14.84 -4.84
CA GLY A 243 14.93 14.30 -6.14
C GLY A 243 14.10 13.12 -6.69
N MET A 244 13.25 12.49 -5.86
CA MET A 244 12.42 11.36 -6.32
C MET A 244 11.32 11.79 -7.31
N PRO A 245 10.61 12.92 -7.14
CA PRO A 245 9.68 13.41 -8.17
C PRO A 245 10.36 13.59 -9.54
N GLU A 246 11.57 14.15 -9.58
CA GLU A 246 12.37 14.33 -10.80
C GLU A 246 12.73 12.98 -11.43
N LEU A 247 13.22 12.04 -10.63
CA LEU A 247 13.52 10.68 -11.09
C LEU A 247 12.29 10.03 -11.73
N TYR A 248 11.13 10.08 -11.06
CA TYR A 248 9.91 9.41 -11.52
C TYR A 248 9.37 10.05 -12.81
N ARG A 249 9.46 11.38 -12.95
CA ARG A 249 9.15 12.08 -14.21
C ARG A 249 10.08 11.61 -15.34
N ASN A 250 11.38 11.46 -15.08
CA ASN A 250 12.33 10.98 -16.07
C ASN A 250 12.02 9.53 -16.49
N VAL A 251 11.74 8.64 -15.53
CA VAL A 251 11.33 7.26 -15.82
C VAL A 251 10.06 7.24 -16.66
N GLN A 252 9.04 8.00 -16.28
CA GLN A 252 7.79 8.09 -17.03
C GLN A 252 8.01 8.55 -18.48
N ALA A 253 8.95 9.47 -18.72
CA ALA A 253 9.29 9.95 -20.06
C ALA A 253 10.00 8.91 -20.93
N LEU A 254 10.71 7.95 -20.31
CA LEU A 254 11.39 6.84 -21.01
C LEU A 254 10.47 5.67 -21.32
N LEU A 255 9.38 5.53 -20.56
CA LEU A 255 8.46 4.40 -20.68
C LEU A 255 7.33 4.66 -21.69
N PRO A 256 6.85 3.61 -22.38
CA PRO A 256 5.60 3.70 -23.15
C PRO A 256 4.44 4.15 -22.25
N LYS A 257 3.50 4.94 -22.82
CA LYS A 257 2.32 5.46 -22.09
C LYS A 257 1.45 4.38 -21.45
N GLU A 258 1.51 3.16 -21.97
CA GLU A 258 0.79 1.99 -21.47
C GLU A 258 1.50 1.27 -20.32
N SER A 259 2.55 1.84 -19.73
CA SER A 259 3.28 1.28 -18.59
C SER A 259 2.56 1.56 -17.27
N PRO A 260 2.06 0.53 -16.55
CA PRO A 260 1.41 0.72 -15.27
C PRO A 260 2.42 1.00 -14.17
N TRP A 261 1.96 1.79 -13.21
CA TRP A 261 2.67 2.08 -11.97
C TRP A 261 1.90 1.43 -10.82
N PHE A 262 2.62 0.72 -9.96
CA PHE A 262 2.11 0.16 -8.72
C PHE A 262 2.87 0.80 -7.55
N TYR A 263 2.14 1.35 -6.59
CA TYR A 263 2.69 1.90 -5.35
C TYR A 263 2.34 0.96 -4.20
N LEU A 264 3.31 0.18 -3.74
CA LEU A 264 3.13 -0.89 -2.77
C LEU A 264 3.58 -0.42 -1.38
N SER A 265 2.65 -0.28 -0.44
CA SER A 265 2.98 0.07 0.94
C SER A 265 2.42 -0.95 1.92
N ALA A 266 3.17 -1.15 3.01
CA ALA A 266 2.74 -1.92 4.17
C ALA A 266 1.75 -1.15 5.06
N SER A 267 1.41 0.09 4.71
CA SER A 267 0.37 0.88 5.38
C SER A 267 -1.00 0.20 5.32
N PRO A 268 -1.87 0.44 6.32
CA PRO A 268 -3.27 0.04 6.24
C PRO A 268 -4.03 0.82 5.17
N TYR A 269 -5.07 0.19 4.63
CA TYR A 269 -5.92 0.83 3.61
C TYR A 269 -6.62 2.11 4.09
N ASN A 270 -6.72 2.36 5.40
CA ASN A 270 -7.19 3.63 5.97
C ASN A 270 -6.39 4.85 5.48
N LEU A 271 -5.13 4.65 5.06
CA LEU A 271 -4.30 5.70 4.46
C LEU A 271 -4.54 5.91 2.96
N TYR A 272 -5.45 5.16 2.34
CA TYR A 272 -5.67 5.25 0.89
C TYR A 272 -5.96 6.68 0.40
N PRO A 273 -6.90 7.46 0.97
CA PRO A 273 -7.16 8.83 0.49
C PRO A 273 -5.93 9.73 0.60
N PHE A 274 -5.25 9.67 1.75
CA PHE A 274 -4.05 10.45 2.04
C PHE A 274 -2.93 10.14 1.03
N LEU A 275 -2.65 8.86 0.80
CA LEU A 275 -1.62 8.42 -0.14
C LEU A 275 -2.01 8.68 -1.60
N ARG A 276 -3.30 8.58 -1.95
CA ARG A 276 -3.82 8.88 -3.28
C ARG A 276 -3.61 10.35 -3.62
N GLU A 277 -3.94 11.26 -2.70
CA GLU A 277 -3.73 12.70 -2.88
C GLU A 277 -2.25 13.04 -3.00
N PHE A 278 -1.40 12.49 -2.12
CA PHE A 278 0.05 12.66 -2.19
C PHE A 278 0.63 12.18 -3.52
N ARG A 279 0.25 10.97 -3.97
CA ARG A 279 0.65 10.44 -5.28
C ARG A 279 0.22 11.36 -6.41
N ASP A 280 -1.04 11.77 -6.44
CA ASP A 280 -1.58 12.61 -7.51
C ASP A 280 -0.89 13.99 -7.59
N LYS A 281 -0.34 14.48 -6.47
CA LYS A 281 0.41 15.74 -6.42
C LYS A 281 1.83 15.63 -6.98
N TYR A 282 2.53 14.52 -6.76
CA TYR A 282 3.98 14.44 -7.01
C TYR A 282 4.44 13.35 -7.98
N TYR A 283 3.61 12.33 -8.24
CA TYR A 283 4.04 11.10 -8.91
C TYR A 283 3.11 10.66 -10.05
N PRO A 284 3.58 9.83 -11.00
CA PRO A 284 2.74 9.26 -12.05
C PRO A 284 1.49 8.56 -11.50
N PRO A 285 0.31 8.67 -12.16
CA PRO A 285 -0.87 7.92 -11.77
C PRO A 285 -0.61 6.41 -11.75
N GLY A 286 -1.09 5.71 -10.73
CA GLY A 286 -0.86 4.28 -10.57
C GLY A 286 -1.70 3.66 -9.47
N THR A 287 -1.83 2.34 -9.49
CA THR A 287 -2.57 1.57 -8.47
C THR A 287 -1.80 1.58 -7.15
N ILE A 288 -2.44 2.00 -6.07
CA ILE A 288 -1.86 1.91 -4.72
C ILE A 288 -2.33 0.59 -4.10
N ILE A 289 -1.39 -0.21 -3.59
CA ILE A 289 -1.62 -1.51 -2.96
C ILE A 289 -1.27 -1.39 -1.48
N LEU A 290 -2.27 -1.56 -0.62
CA LEU A 290 -2.19 -1.42 0.85
C LEU A 290 -2.59 -2.71 1.54
N ARG A 291 -2.27 -2.84 2.82
CA ARG A 291 -2.65 -4.02 3.60
C ARG A 291 -4.17 -4.07 3.77
N ASP A 292 -4.73 -5.26 3.51
CA ASP A 292 -6.15 -5.57 3.64
C ASP A 292 -6.62 -5.71 5.11
N SER A 293 -5.89 -5.12 6.06
CA SER A 293 -6.18 -5.20 7.50
C SER A 293 -6.75 -3.87 8.00
N SER A 294 -7.96 -3.92 8.53
CA SER A 294 -8.59 -2.80 9.22
C SER A 294 -8.18 -2.82 10.68
N TRP A 295 -7.09 -2.16 11.03
CA TRP A 295 -6.83 -1.90 12.44
C TRP A 295 -7.58 -0.65 12.85
N LYS A 296 -8.60 -0.81 13.69
CA LYS A 296 -9.36 0.30 14.30
C LYS A 296 -8.55 1.05 15.36
N THR A 297 -7.24 1.20 15.18
CA THR A 297 -6.35 1.78 16.19
C THR A 297 -5.15 2.46 15.53
N VAL A 298 -4.67 3.54 16.15
CA VAL A 298 -3.40 4.18 15.80
C VAL A 298 -2.22 3.24 16.00
N ALA A 299 -2.27 2.39 17.04
CA ALA A 299 -1.28 1.33 17.24
C ALA A 299 -1.23 0.36 16.05
N GLY A 300 -2.37 0.10 15.41
CA GLY A 300 -2.48 -0.71 14.21
C GLY A 300 -1.69 -0.18 13.03
N LEU A 301 -1.62 1.15 12.84
CA LEU A 301 -0.75 1.77 11.84
C LEU A 301 0.72 1.40 12.08
N LEU A 302 1.18 1.52 13.32
CA LEU A 302 2.56 1.20 13.70
C LEU A 302 2.87 -0.28 13.45
N SER A 303 1.97 -1.17 13.88
CA SER A 303 2.09 -2.61 13.64
C SER A 303 2.12 -2.93 12.14
N ALA A 304 1.25 -2.32 11.34
CA ALA A 304 1.18 -2.52 9.89
C ALA A 304 2.51 -2.24 9.17
N LEU A 305 3.12 -1.11 9.53
CA LEU A 305 4.36 -0.62 8.92
C LEU A 305 5.60 -1.38 9.38
N THR A 306 5.52 -2.07 10.52
CA THR A 306 6.71 -2.63 11.18
C THR A 306 6.60 -4.10 11.55
N MET A 307 5.57 -4.81 11.07
CA MET A 307 5.36 -6.25 11.27
C MET A 307 5.14 -6.97 9.94
N ALA A 308 5.84 -8.09 9.71
CA ALA A 308 5.74 -8.91 8.49
C ALA A 308 5.74 -8.09 7.18
N THR A 309 6.61 -7.09 7.06
CA THR A 309 6.66 -6.17 5.91
C THR A 309 7.12 -6.88 4.64
N GLU A 310 8.16 -7.70 4.75
CA GLU A 310 8.66 -8.49 3.65
C GLU A 310 7.63 -9.49 3.12
N GLU A 311 7.08 -10.36 3.98
CA GLU A 311 6.11 -11.41 3.59
C GLU A 311 4.94 -10.81 2.81
N TYR A 312 4.42 -9.68 3.31
CA TYR A 312 3.35 -8.95 2.64
C TYR A 312 3.78 -8.38 1.29
N LYS A 313 4.95 -7.73 1.19
CA LYS A 313 5.43 -7.17 -0.08
C LYS A 313 5.64 -8.27 -1.12
N VAL A 314 6.23 -9.41 -0.73
CA VAL A 314 6.39 -10.59 -1.60
C VAL A 314 5.03 -11.12 -2.06
N ASP A 315 4.07 -11.33 -1.15
CA ASP A 315 2.72 -11.78 -1.50
C ASP A 315 2.01 -10.84 -2.50
N ARG A 316 2.09 -9.53 -2.27
CA ARG A 316 1.49 -8.55 -3.20
C ARG A 316 2.20 -8.51 -4.55
N MET A 317 3.53 -8.63 -4.59
CA MET A 317 4.26 -8.74 -5.86
C MET A 317 3.93 -10.02 -6.63
N ARG A 318 3.75 -11.16 -5.94
CA ARG A 318 3.23 -12.40 -6.56
C ARG A 318 1.87 -12.15 -7.20
N LYS A 319 0.97 -11.46 -6.50
CA LYS A 319 -0.34 -11.08 -7.05
C LYS A 319 -0.20 -10.24 -8.33
N VAL A 320 0.64 -9.21 -8.32
CA VAL A 320 0.91 -8.39 -9.52
C VAL A 320 1.49 -9.23 -10.65
N HIS A 321 2.40 -10.18 -10.35
CA HIS A 321 2.92 -11.12 -11.34
C HIS A 321 1.80 -11.97 -11.97
N THR A 322 0.78 -12.40 -11.22
CA THR A 322 -0.37 -13.12 -11.81
C THR A 322 -1.16 -12.28 -12.82
N TRP A 323 -1.16 -10.95 -12.66
CA TRP A 323 -1.84 -10.03 -13.56
C TRP A 323 -1.02 -9.73 -14.81
N LEU A 324 0.29 -9.55 -14.63
CA LEU A 324 1.21 -9.05 -15.66
C LEU A 324 2.50 -9.88 -15.73
N PRO A 325 2.41 -11.21 -15.99
CA PRO A 325 3.57 -12.12 -15.90
C PRO A 325 4.59 -11.90 -17.02
N LYS A 326 4.20 -11.24 -18.11
CA LYS A 326 5.07 -10.99 -19.27
C LYS A 326 5.66 -9.58 -19.30
N ARG A 327 5.34 -8.75 -18.31
CA ARG A 327 5.95 -7.43 -18.18
C ARG A 327 7.33 -7.53 -17.56
N LYS A 328 8.11 -6.49 -17.83
CA LYS A 328 9.45 -6.29 -17.29
C LYS A 328 9.35 -5.26 -16.17
N MET A 329 9.70 -5.66 -14.97
CA MET A 329 9.53 -4.86 -13.76
C MET A 329 10.82 -4.12 -13.41
N ILE A 330 10.67 -2.84 -13.08
CA ILE A 330 11.66 -2.10 -12.29
C ILE A 330 11.06 -1.94 -10.89
N LEU A 331 11.81 -2.35 -9.88
CA LEU A 331 11.43 -2.25 -8.47
C LEU A 331 12.20 -1.09 -7.83
N ILE A 332 11.51 -0.20 -7.12
CA ILE A 332 12.11 0.95 -6.45
C ILE A 332 11.67 0.95 -4.99
N GLY A 333 12.61 0.89 -4.07
CA GLY A 333 12.33 0.84 -2.64
C GLY A 333 13.41 1.50 -1.81
N ASP A 334 13.39 1.29 -0.50
CA ASP A 334 14.30 1.92 0.45
C ASP A 334 15.05 0.94 1.34
N SER A 335 16.03 1.43 2.08
CA SER A 335 16.82 0.62 3.01
C SER A 335 16.25 0.57 4.43
N THR A 336 15.28 1.39 4.82
CA THR A 336 14.71 1.38 6.17
C THR A 336 13.79 0.20 6.42
N GLN A 337 13.12 -0.31 5.38
CA GLN A 337 12.29 -1.51 5.43
C GLN A 337 12.95 -2.71 4.74
N SER A 338 12.20 -3.80 4.56
CA SER A 338 12.65 -5.07 3.98
C SER A 338 12.57 -5.14 2.45
N ASP A 339 12.65 -3.99 1.76
CA ASP A 339 12.61 -3.96 0.29
C ASP A 339 13.75 -4.74 -0.36
N PRO A 340 15.02 -4.64 0.09
CA PRO A 340 16.10 -5.42 -0.50
C PRO A 340 15.81 -6.92 -0.49
N GLU A 341 15.34 -7.45 0.64
CA GLU A 341 15.04 -8.87 0.81
C GLU A 341 13.83 -9.29 -0.03
N ALA A 342 12.73 -8.53 0.03
CA ALA A 342 11.51 -8.81 -0.73
C ALA A 342 11.76 -8.77 -2.25
N TYR A 343 12.53 -7.80 -2.73
CA TYR A 343 12.84 -7.65 -4.16
C TYR A 343 13.81 -8.73 -4.64
N GLY A 344 14.79 -9.10 -3.82
CA GLY A 344 15.69 -10.21 -4.10
C GLY A 344 14.93 -11.53 -4.24
N ASP A 345 13.96 -11.78 -3.35
CA ASP A 345 13.12 -12.97 -3.38
C ASP A 345 12.29 -13.05 -4.65
N ILE A 346 11.59 -11.97 -4.99
CA ILE A 346 10.75 -11.92 -6.18
C ILE A 346 11.57 -12.01 -7.48
N TYR A 347 12.76 -11.41 -7.52
CA TYR A 347 13.68 -11.56 -8.64
C TYR A 347 14.08 -13.03 -8.84
N ARG A 348 14.40 -13.74 -7.74
CA ARG A 348 14.78 -15.16 -7.80
C ARG A 348 13.60 -16.06 -8.17
N GLU A 349 12.42 -15.77 -7.63
CA GLU A 349 11.20 -16.55 -7.84
C GLU A 349 10.71 -16.47 -9.30
N PHE A 350 10.67 -15.27 -9.87
CA PHE A 350 10.18 -15.03 -11.24
C PHE A 350 11.31 -14.61 -12.17
N LYS A 351 12.15 -15.58 -12.55
CA LYS A 351 13.32 -15.35 -13.42
C LYS A 351 12.93 -14.58 -14.70
N GLY A 352 13.57 -13.44 -14.89
CA GLY A 352 13.39 -12.59 -16.07
C GLY A 352 12.21 -11.62 -15.98
N TRP A 353 11.40 -11.65 -14.91
CA TRP A 353 10.32 -10.69 -14.68
C TRP A 353 10.86 -9.35 -14.17
N VAL A 354 11.66 -9.38 -13.10
CA VAL A 354 12.38 -8.21 -12.60
C VAL A 354 13.63 -7.98 -13.43
N LYS A 355 13.84 -6.74 -13.87
CA LYS A 355 14.99 -6.32 -14.68
C LYS A 355 15.92 -5.35 -13.97
N LEU A 356 15.41 -4.63 -12.99
CA LEU A 356 16.19 -3.66 -12.24
C LEU A 356 15.59 -3.48 -10.85
N ILE A 357 16.45 -3.45 -9.85
CA ILE A 357 16.13 -3.15 -8.46
C ILE A 357 16.88 -1.87 -8.06
N LEU A 358 16.16 -0.87 -7.57
CA LEU A 358 16.73 0.37 -7.07
C LEU A 358 16.40 0.51 -5.59
N ILE A 359 17.42 0.60 -4.74
CA ILE A 359 17.26 0.78 -3.30
C ILE A 359 17.81 2.14 -2.91
N ARG A 360 16.94 3.00 -2.42
CA ARG A 360 17.34 4.26 -1.79
C ARG A 360 18.00 3.94 -0.45
N LYS A 361 19.28 4.27 -0.32
CA LYS A 361 20.01 4.22 0.94
C LYS A 361 19.66 5.44 1.77
N VAL A 362 18.87 5.23 2.81
CA VAL A 362 18.36 6.32 3.65
C VAL A 362 19.42 6.74 4.66
N THR A 363 19.92 7.97 4.55
CA THR A 363 20.97 8.53 5.42
C THR A 363 20.56 9.83 6.10
N ASP A 364 19.43 10.41 5.70
CA ASP A 364 18.92 11.72 6.07
C ASP A 364 17.85 11.71 7.17
N ILE A 365 17.41 10.51 7.58
CA ILE A 365 16.47 10.34 8.69
C ILE A 365 17.27 10.10 9.98
N ALA A 366 16.98 10.83 11.05
CA ALA A 366 17.65 10.67 12.34
C ALA A 366 17.06 9.49 13.15
N ALA A 367 17.07 8.26 12.61
CA ALA A 367 16.62 7.08 13.34
C ALA A 367 17.80 6.22 13.84
N VAL A 368 17.69 5.79 15.09
CA VAL A 368 18.58 4.79 15.69
C VAL A 368 18.48 3.49 14.87
N GLY A 369 19.63 2.90 14.52
CA GLY A 369 19.71 1.63 13.78
C GLY A 369 19.83 1.76 12.26
N ILE A 370 19.80 2.97 11.70
CA ILE A 370 19.97 3.18 10.24
C ILE A 370 21.32 2.66 9.72
N SER A 371 22.39 2.76 10.50
CA SER A 371 23.70 2.23 10.10
C SER A 371 23.64 0.74 9.80
N ALA A 372 23.06 -0.05 10.71
CA ALA A 372 22.88 -1.50 10.56
C ALA A 372 22.02 -1.85 9.33
N LYS A 373 21.01 -1.01 9.03
CA LYS A 373 20.15 -1.17 7.85
C LYS A 373 20.84 -0.85 6.53
N ASN A 374 21.93 -0.10 6.57
CA ASN A 374 22.70 0.36 5.42
C ASN A 374 24.03 -0.40 5.23
N GLU A 375 24.28 -1.45 6.00
CA GLU A 375 25.50 -2.26 5.87
C GLU A 375 25.56 -2.90 4.47
N PRO A 376 26.68 -2.75 3.74
CA PRO A 376 26.84 -3.34 2.41
C PRO A 376 26.54 -4.84 2.36
N GLU A 377 26.95 -5.58 3.40
CA GLU A 377 26.75 -7.03 3.53
C GLU A 377 25.28 -7.43 3.50
N ARG A 378 24.38 -6.57 3.99
CA ARG A 378 22.94 -6.81 3.93
C ARG A 378 22.46 -6.86 2.48
N PHE A 379 22.86 -5.88 1.67
CA PHE A 379 22.46 -5.82 0.26
C PHE A 379 23.06 -6.96 -0.54
N GLU A 380 24.34 -7.30 -0.31
CA GLU A 380 24.99 -8.45 -0.95
C GLU A 380 24.29 -9.78 -0.58
N LYS A 381 23.83 -9.92 0.67
CA LYS A 381 23.04 -11.08 1.09
C LYS A 381 21.66 -11.10 0.44
N ALA A 382 20.94 -9.97 0.43
CA ALA A 382 19.61 -9.85 -0.15
C ALA A 382 19.62 -10.12 -1.67
N PHE A 383 20.65 -9.64 -2.36
CA PHE A 383 20.84 -9.77 -3.82
C PHE A 383 21.82 -10.87 -4.21
N LYS A 384 22.07 -11.83 -3.32
CA LYS A 384 22.90 -12.99 -3.60
C LYS A 384 22.38 -13.71 -4.85
N HIS A 385 23.31 -14.02 -5.76
CA HIS A 385 23.05 -14.64 -7.07
C HIS A 385 22.21 -13.80 -8.06
N ILE A 386 22.06 -12.51 -7.80
CA ILE A 386 21.50 -11.54 -8.75
C ILE A 386 22.67 -10.82 -9.43
N PRO A 387 22.68 -10.68 -10.78
CA PRO A 387 23.71 -9.93 -11.48
C PRO A 387 23.88 -8.52 -10.91
N ARG A 388 25.13 -8.06 -10.78
CA ARG A 388 25.41 -6.75 -10.17
C ARG A 388 24.78 -5.58 -10.92
N ASP A 389 24.61 -5.73 -12.24
CA ASP A 389 24.01 -4.73 -13.13
C ASP A 389 22.48 -4.67 -13.05
N ASP A 390 21.85 -5.62 -12.34
CA ASP A 390 20.40 -5.67 -12.16
C ASP A 390 19.93 -5.00 -10.86
N TRP A 391 20.85 -4.44 -10.06
CA TRP A 391 20.50 -3.71 -8.86
C TRP A 391 21.43 -2.53 -8.55
N LEU A 392 20.90 -1.48 -7.93
CA LEU A 392 21.67 -0.31 -7.49
C LEU A 392 21.16 0.18 -6.14
N VAL A 393 22.08 0.31 -5.19
CA VAL A 393 21.86 1.06 -3.95
C VAL A 393 22.35 2.50 -4.19
N PHE A 394 21.49 3.49 -4.00
CA PHE A 394 21.77 4.89 -4.33
C PHE A 394 21.44 5.84 -3.18
N GLU A 395 22.21 6.91 -3.03
CA GLU A 395 21.88 8.02 -2.10
C GLU A 395 21.27 9.19 -2.87
N ASN A 396 21.78 9.52 -4.05
CA ASN A 396 21.24 10.56 -4.92
C ASN A 396 20.39 9.95 -6.06
N PRO A 397 19.09 10.28 -6.18
CA PRO A 397 18.23 9.76 -7.24
C PRO A 397 18.74 10.00 -8.67
N VAL A 398 19.57 11.02 -8.88
CA VAL A 398 20.16 11.31 -10.21
C VAL A 398 21.06 10.18 -10.71
N ASP A 399 21.70 9.44 -9.80
CA ASP A 399 22.61 8.34 -10.14
C ASP A 399 21.89 7.17 -10.81
N CYS A 400 20.57 7.04 -10.57
CA CYS A 400 19.74 6.00 -11.19
C CYS A 400 19.49 6.25 -12.69
N ASN A 401 19.62 7.49 -13.18
CA ASN A 401 19.22 7.84 -14.54
C ASN A 401 19.99 7.07 -15.62
N LYS A 402 21.25 6.73 -15.39
CA LYS A 402 22.04 5.97 -16.37
C LYS A 402 21.60 4.51 -16.41
N ILE A 403 21.57 3.84 -15.26
CA ILE A 403 21.22 2.41 -15.18
C ILE A 403 19.80 2.15 -15.70
N ILE A 404 18.82 3.02 -15.38
CA ILE A 404 17.45 2.90 -15.88
C ILE A 404 17.40 2.98 -17.41
N ARG A 405 18.09 3.95 -18.01
CA ARG A 405 18.14 4.09 -19.48
C ARG A 405 18.78 2.87 -20.13
N ASP A 406 19.89 2.40 -19.58
CA ASP A 406 20.62 1.26 -20.11
C ASP A 406 19.75 -0.02 -20.01
N THR A 407 19.09 -0.27 -18.88
CA THR A 407 18.17 -1.39 -18.69
C THR A 407 16.99 -1.33 -19.67
N ILE A 408 16.33 -0.17 -19.80
CA ILE A 408 15.19 -0.02 -20.72
C ILE A 408 15.60 -0.27 -22.18
N ALA A 409 16.79 0.18 -22.57
CA ALA A 409 17.32 0.02 -23.92
C ALA A 409 17.72 -1.44 -24.23
N GLN A 410 18.21 -2.19 -23.25
CA GLN A 410 18.62 -3.59 -23.43
C GLN A 410 17.43 -4.55 -23.52
N GLY A 411 16.28 -4.16 -22.97
CA GLY A 411 15.06 -4.93 -23.05
C GLY A 411 14.86 -5.80 -21.83
#